data_AF-A0A4Z1RKW8-F1
#
_entry.id   AF-A0A4Z1RKW8-F1
#
_cell.length_a   1.000
_cell.length_b   1.000
_cell.length_c   1.000
_cell.angle_alpha   90.00
_cell.angle_beta   90.00
_cell.angle_gamma   90.00
#
_symmetry.space_group_name_H-M   'P 1'
#
loop_
_entity.id
_entity.type
_entity.pdbx_description
1 polymer ?
#
loop_
_entity_poly.entity_id
_entity_poly.type
_entity_poly.pdbx_seq_one_letter_code
_entity_poly.pdbx_strand_id
1 'polypeptide(L)'
;MNAFKLSASIAVALALAACSPSSETASTDAPVTSAANTAPAEGIDVANAPADEFMAAIAHHCGQAFEGRIVTNEPAPTTPDAFEGQRLVMHVRGCDDPTRELKVPFHVGDDHSRTWVLTRTDTGVRLKHDHRHEDGSEDAVTMYGGETAGAGTAQRQEFPVDAESIATFEREGLNASVTNTWAMEIEPDQRFVYELSRPGGRMFQVEFDLTRPVELPPTPWGHE
;
A
#
# COMPACT_ATOMS: atom_id res chain seq x y z
N MET A 1 39.11 9.16 47.70
CA MET A 1 38.57 8.72 49.00
C MET A 1 37.50 7.66 48.72
N ASN A 2 37.76 6.46 49.24
CA ASN A 2 36.88 5.30 49.50
C ASN A 2 36.11 4.65 48.34
N ALA A 3 35.98 3.32 48.24
CA ALA A 3 36.69 2.20 48.85
C ALA A 3 36.28 0.92 48.07
N PHE A 4 37.21 -0.02 48.00
CA PHE A 4 37.13 -1.38 47.46
C PHE A 4 35.94 -2.22 47.98
N LYS A 5 35.43 -3.14 47.14
CA LYS A 5 34.97 -4.46 47.59
C LYS A 5 35.39 -5.57 46.61
N LEU A 6 35.90 -6.64 47.22
CA LEU A 6 36.56 -7.81 46.65
C LEU A 6 35.59 -8.81 45.98
N SER A 7 36.15 -9.54 45.01
CA SER A 7 35.71 -10.82 44.46
C SER A 7 35.82 -11.98 45.45
N ALA A 8 35.00 -13.02 45.28
CA ALA A 8 35.37 -14.40 45.60
C ALA A 8 34.51 -15.40 44.81
N SER A 9 35.18 -16.17 43.95
CA SER A 9 34.68 -17.38 43.28
C SER A 9 34.84 -18.60 44.20
N ILE A 10 33.91 -19.56 44.16
CA ILE A 10 34.17 -20.96 44.52
C ILE A 10 33.50 -21.86 43.49
N ALA A 11 34.33 -22.68 42.84
CA ALA A 11 33.96 -23.84 42.04
C ALA A 11 34.29 -25.10 42.83
N VAL A 12 33.44 -26.14 42.81
CA VAL A 12 33.85 -27.54 43.03
C VAL A 12 32.93 -28.47 42.22
N ALA A 13 33.56 -29.35 41.45
CA ALA A 13 33.02 -30.45 40.68
C ALA A 13 33.19 -31.80 41.42
N LEU A 14 32.58 -32.86 40.89
CA LEU A 14 32.88 -34.33 40.93
C LEU A 14 31.54 -35.11 41.09
N ALA A 15 31.00 -35.81 40.09
CA ALA A 15 31.45 -37.06 39.43
C ALA A 15 31.37 -38.32 40.33
N LEU A 16 30.55 -39.31 39.94
CA LEU A 16 30.95 -40.71 39.67
C LEU A 16 29.77 -41.64 39.37
N ALA A 17 30.09 -42.63 38.54
CA ALA A 17 29.28 -43.62 37.85
C ALA A 17 28.84 -44.84 38.70
N ALA A 18 27.88 -45.62 38.20
CA ALA A 18 27.82 -47.08 38.38
C ALA A 18 26.93 -47.77 37.32
N CYS A 19 27.32 -48.99 36.94
CA CYS A 19 26.87 -49.79 35.80
C CYS A 19 25.69 -50.74 36.08
N SER A 20 24.94 -51.07 35.00
CA SER A 20 24.29 -52.32 34.50
C SER A 20 24.19 -53.59 35.39
N PRO A 21 23.25 -54.57 35.18
CA PRO A 21 22.99 -55.18 33.86
C PRO A 21 21.61 -55.87 33.55
N SER A 22 21.52 -56.34 32.28
CA SER A 22 20.83 -57.52 31.69
C SER A 22 19.30 -57.63 31.63
N SER A 23 18.75 -57.75 30.40
CA SER A 23 18.42 -59.04 29.75
C SER A 23 17.48 -58.85 28.54
N GLU A 24 17.76 -59.58 27.47
CA GLU A 24 16.98 -59.70 26.22
C GLU A 24 15.55 -60.23 26.43
N THR A 25 14.61 -59.72 25.64
CA THR A 25 13.61 -60.55 24.94
C THR A 25 13.21 -59.90 23.62
N ALA A 26 13.37 -60.64 22.54
CA ALA A 26 12.86 -60.33 21.21
C ALA A 26 11.33 -60.50 21.15
N SER A 27 10.63 -59.62 20.42
CA SER A 27 9.42 -59.95 19.63
C SER A 27 8.99 -58.74 18.76
N THR A 28 9.20 -58.92 17.46
CA THR A 28 8.29 -58.72 16.32
C THR A 28 7.31 -57.52 16.23
N ASP A 29 7.35 -56.89 15.05
CA ASP A 29 6.32 -56.12 14.32
C ASP A 29 5.88 -54.73 14.80
N ALA A 30 6.39 -53.70 14.13
CA ALA A 30 5.66 -52.89 13.12
C ALA A 30 6.44 -51.59 12.81
N PRO A 31 6.52 -51.15 11.53
CA PRO A 31 7.11 -49.86 11.22
C PRO A 31 6.07 -48.78 11.51
N VAL A 32 6.24 -48.04 12.60
CA VAL A 32 5.52 -46.77 12.78
C VAL A 32 6.32 -45.73 12.02
N THR A 33 5.93 -45.52 10.76
CA THR A 33 6.28 -44.34 9.98
C THR A 33 5.91 -43.11 10.79
N SER A 34 6.92 -42.45 11.37
CA SER A 34 6.81 -41.10 11.89
C SER A 34 6.63 -40.18 10.69
N ALA A 35 5.38 -40.00 10.28
CA ALA A 35 5.00 -38.88 9.43
C ALA A 35 5.14 -37.62 10.28
N ALA A 36 6.28 -36.95 10.14
CA ALA A 36 6.39 -35.55 10.47
C ALA A 36 5.32 -34.84 9.65
N ASN A 37 4.22 -34.47 10.31
CA ASN A 37 3.19 -33.63 9.75
C ASN A 37 3.76 -32.21 9.68
N THR A 38 4.64 -31.97 8.70
CA THR A 38 4.98 -30.63 8.26
C THR A 38 3.70 -30.07 7.67
N ALA A 39 2.95 -29.33 8.49
CA ALA A 39 1.91 -28.46 8.00
C ALA A 39 2.55 -27.63 6.87
N PRO A 40 1.90 -27.50 5.69
CA PRO A 40 2.39 -26.57 4.70
C PRO A 40 2.43 -25.21 5.39
N ALA A 41 3.60 -24.57 5.40
CA ALA A 41 3.68 -23.15 5.67
C ALA A 41 2.66 -22.51 4.73
N GLU A 42 1.67 -21.82 5.29
CA GLU A 42 0.64 -21.12 4.54
C GLU A 42 1.34 -20.35 3.42
N GLY A 43 1.01 -20.72 2.18
CA GLY A 43 1.70 -20.21 1.02
C GLY A 43 1.53 -18.71 1.00
N ILE A 44 2.63 -17.98 1.19
CA ILE A 44 2.70 -16.58 0.79
C ILE A 44 2.40 -16.61 -0.71
N ASP A 45 1.20 -16.15 -1.06
CA ASP A 45 0.74 -16.16 -2.43
C ASP A 45 1.64 -15.19 -3.22
N VAL A 46 2.55 -15.76 -4.00
CA VAL A 46 3.59 -15.02 -4.71
C VAL A 46 2.98 -14.01 -5.71
N ALA A 47 1.76 -14.25 -6.18
CA ALA A 47 1.03 -13.31 -7.05
C ALA A 47 0.60 -12.04 -6.29
N ASN A 48 0.47 -12.13 -4.97
CA ASN A 48 -0.02 -11.12 -4.07
C ASN A 48 1.10 -10.29 -3.41
N ALA A 49 2.32 -10.83 -3.35
CA ALA A 49 3.48 -10.17 -2.74
C ALA A 49 3.76 -8.75 -3.27
N PRO A 50 3.71 -8.44 -4.60
CA PRO A 50 4.00 -7.09 -5.06
C PRO A 50 2.95 -6.06 -4.62
N ALA A 51 1.67 -6.46 -4.52
CA ALA A 51 0.60 -5.61 -4.00
C ALA A 51 0.80 -5.31 -2.52
N ASP A 52 1.19 -6.31 -1.73
CA ASP A 52 1.46 -6.15 -0.30
C ASP A 52 2.67 -5.23 -0.06
N GLU A 53 3.75 -5.41 -0.81
CA GLU A 53 4.95 -4.56 -0.73
C GLU A 53 4.65 -3.12 -1.16
N PHE A 54 3.85 -2.93 -2.22
CA PHE A 54 3.42 -1.61 -2.68
C PHE A 54 2.57 -0.89 -1.62
N MET A 55 1.57 -1.57 -1.06
CA MET A 55 0.73 -1.02 0.00
C MET A 55 1.57 -0.68 1.25
N ALA A 56 2.49 -1.55 1.63
CA ALA A 56 3.40 -1.32 2.76
C ALA A 56 4.32 -0.12 2.54
N ALA A 57 4.83 0.08 1.31
CA ALA A 57 5.65 1.24 0.96
C ALA A 57 4.88 2.56 1.13
N ILE A 58 3.60 2.60 0.72
CA ILE A 58 2.76 3.79 0.93
C ILE A 58 2.45 3.97 2.43
N ALA A 59 2.09 2.88 3.12
CA ALA A 59 1.77 2.89 4.54
C ALA A 59 2.95 3.33 5.42
N HIS A 60 4.19 3.21 4.94
CA HIS A 60 5.35 3.77 5.64
C HIS A 60 5.21 5.27 5.93
N HIS A 61 4.43 5.98 5.12
CA HIS A 61 4.26 7.42 5.19
C HIS A 61 2.96 7.87 5.90
N CYS A 62 2.30 6.96 6.63
CA CYS A 62 1.07 7.26 7.36
C CYS A 62 1.18 8.50 8.27
N GLY A 63 0.23 9.41 8.12
CA GLY A 63 0.18 10.68 8.84
C GLY A 63 1.12 11.76 8.30
N GLN A 64 1.80 11.52 7.18
CA GLN A 64 2.65 12.50 6.51
C GLN A 64 1.97 13.06 5.26
N ALA A 65 2.32 14.30 4.91
CA ALA A 65 1.90 14.96 3.69
C ALA A 65 3.11 15.43 2.89
N PHE A 66 2.98 15.44 1.56
CA PHE A 66 4.06 15.77 0.64
C PHE A 66 3.56 16.66 -0.48
N GLU A 67 4.36 17.64 -0.85
CA GLU A 67 4.05 18.54 -1.95
C GLU A 67 4.49 17.92 -3.28
N GLY A 68 3.66 18.12 -4.30
CA GLY A 68 3.88 17.59 -5.64
C GLY A 68 3.88 18.64 -6.73
N ARG A 69 4.25 18.19 -7.92
CA ARG A 69 4.27 19.01 -9.15
C ARG A 69 3.84 18.17 -10.34
N ILE A 70 3.20 18.83 -11.30
CA ILE A 70 2.89 18.22 -12.60
C ILE A 70 4.21 17.98 -13.33
N VAL A 71 4.47 16.72 -13.71
CA VAL A 71 5.67 16.34 -14.49
C VAL A 71 5.34 16.01 -15.94
N THR A 72 4.09 15.61 -16.22
CA THR A 72 3.58 15.38 -17.56
C THR A 72 2.14 15.85 -17.66
N ASN A 73 1.80 16.62 -18.69
CA ASN A 73 0.42 16.99 -19.03
C ASN A 73 0.25 17.07 -20.55
N GLU A 74 0.10 15.90 -21.17
CA GLU A 74 0.07 15.75 -22.61
C GLU A 74 -1.27 15.20 -23.10
N PRO A 75 -1.78 15.65 -24.26
CA PRO A 75 -1.36 16.90 -24.92
C PRO A 75 -1.61 18.11 -23.99
N ALA A 76 -0.81 19.16 -24.15
CA ALA A 76 -0.98 20.38 -23.35
C ALA A 76 -2.41 20.90 -23.51
N PRO A 77 -3.12 21.19 -22.40
CA PRO A 77 -4.49 21.66 -22.49
C PRO A 77 -4.52 23.07 -23.10
N THR A 78 -5.59 23.38 -23.84
CA THR A 78 -5.75 24.69 -24.49
C THR A 78 -6.15 25.80 -23.52
N THR A 79 -6.54 25.42 -22.31
CA THR A 79 -6.84 26.28 -21.16
C THR A 79 -6.22 25.65 -19.91
N PRO A 80 -5.79 26.42 -18.90
CA PRO A 80 -5.28 25.85 -17.66
C PRO A 80 -6.28 24.86 -17.06
N ASP A 81 -5.81 23.67 -16.71
CA ASP A 81 -6.62 22.70 -15.99
C ASP A 81 -6.70 23.02 -14.49
N ALA A 82 -7.49 22.25 -13.75
CA ALA A 82 -7.72 22.50 -12.32
C ALA A 82 -6.46 22.38 -11.45
N PHE A 83 -5.37 21.79 -11.97
CA PHE A 83 -4.13 21.54 -11.24
C PHE A 83 -3.06 22.60 -11.54
N GLU A 84 -3.06 23.18 -12.73
CA GLU A 84 -2.07 24.16 -13.15
C GLU A 84 -2.08 25.42 -12.26
N GLY A 85 -0.90 25.75 -11.72
CA GLY A 85 -0.72 26.90 -10.82
C GLY A 85 -1.24 26.68 -9.39
N GLN A 86 -1.76 25.49 -9.07
CA GLN A 86 -2.21 25.14 -7.72
C GLN A 86 -1.10 24.48 -6.91
N ARG A 87 -1.16 24.63 -5.59
CA ARG A 87 -0.34 23.84 -4.67
C ARG A 87 -0.94 22.43 -4.58
N LEU A 88 -0.14 21.42 -4.89
CA LEU A 88 -0.56 20.02 -4.95
C LEU A 88 -0.02 19.29 -3.72
N VAL A 89 -0.89 18.71 -2.90
CA VAL A 89 -0.46 18.02 -1.67
C VAL A 89 -1.14 16.67 -1.56
N MET A 90 -0.34 15.60 -1.48
CA MET A 90 -0.83 14.29 -1.05
C MET A 90 -0.69 14.16 0.46
N HIS A 91 -1.62 13.46 1.09
CA HIS A 91 -1.55 13.11 2.52
C HIS A 91 -1.85 11.63 2.66
N VAL A 92 -0.99 10.84 3.30
CA VAL A 92 -1.28 9.42 3.54
C VAL A 92 -2.02 9.27 4.87
N ARG A 93 -3.26 8.77 4.83
CA ARG A 93 -4.14 8.55 6.00
C ARG A 93 -4.86 7.20 5.91
N GLY A 94 -5.79 6.97 6.84
CA GLY A 94 -6.63 5.76 6.86
C GLY A 94 -5.84 4.51 7.23
N CYS A 95 -4.87 4.64 8.13
CA CYS A 95 -3.88 3.60 8.43
C CYS A 95 -4.22 2.72 9.63
N ASP A 96 -5.51 2.57 9.96
CA ASP A 96 -5.95 1.69 11.04
C ASP A 96 -5.75 0.21 10.65
N ASP A 97 -5.93 -0.11 9.36
CA ASP A 97 -5.58 -1.41 8.77
C ASP A 97 -4.92 -1.20 7.39
N PRO A 98 -3.63 -0.80 7.39
CA PRO A 98 -2.92 -0.44 6.16
C PRO A 98 -2.67 -1.64 5.24
N THR A 99 -2.87 -2.86 5.74
CA THR A 99 -2.80 -4.09 4.93
C THR A 99 -4.06 -4.33 4.12
N ARG A 100 -5.19 -3.72 4.52
CA ARG A 100 -6.47 -3.77 3.79
C ARG A 100 -6.77 -2.52 3.01
N GLU A 101 -6.59 -1.35 3.60
CA GLU A 101 -7.01 -0.09 2.99
C GLU A 101 -6.07 1.06 3.37
N LEU A 102 -5.82 1.93 2.40
CA LEU A 102 -5.18 3.23 2.60
C LEU A 102 -6.02 4.30 1.94
N LYS A 103 -6.08 5.47 2.58
CA LYS A 103 -6.74 6.66 2.02
C LYS A 103 -5.71 7.75 1.84
N VAL A 104 -5.58 8.24 0.62
CA VAL A 104 -4.61 9.27 0.27
C VAL A 104 -5.35 10.50 -0.25
N PRO A 105 -5.75 11.43 0.63
CA PRO A 105 -6.27 12.73 0.22
C PRO A 105 -5.31 13.46 -0.71
N PHE A 106 -5.85 14.04 -1.78
CA PHE A 106 -5.13 14.84 -2.75
C PHE A 106 -5.73 16.25 -2.83
N HIS A 107 -5.03 17.20 -2.23
CA HIS A 107 -5.45 18.59 -2.14
C HIS A 107 -4.88 19.39 -3.30
N VAL A 108 -5.72 20.22 -3.91
CA VAL A 108 -5.40 21.06 -5.07
C VAL A 108 -5.76 22.50 -4.73
N GLY A 109 -4.78 23.25 -4.21
CA GLY A 109 -5.06 24.55 -3.60
C GLY A 109 -6.06 24.39 -2.44
N ASP A 110 -7.16 25.12 -2.51
CA ASP A 110 -8.26 25.08 -1.52
C ASP A 110 -9.31 24.00 -1.82
N ASP A 111 -9.15 23.25 -2.91
CA ASP A 111 -10.02 22.12 -3.23
C ASP A 111 -9.55 20.87 -2.46
N HIS A 112 -10.42 20.34 -1.62
CA HIS A 112 -10.17 19.18 -0.76
C HIS A 112 -11.15 18.04 -1.02
N SER A 113 -11.71 17.99 -2.24
CA SER A 113 -12.73 17.02 -2.65
C SER A 113 -12.21 15.61 -2.86
N ARG A 114 -10.90 15.41 -3.09
CA ARG A 114 -10.37 14.18 -3.69
C ARG A 114 -9.63 13.32 -2.69
N THR A 115 -10.02 12.06 -2.61
CA THR A 115 -9.29 11.03 -1.88
C THR A 115 -9.08 9.82 -2.76
N TRP A 116 -7.83 9.38 -2.92
CA TRP A 116 -7.56 8.06 -3.48
C TRP A 116 -7.76 7.00 -2.40
N VAL A 117 -8.63 6.04 -2.67
CA VAL A 117 -8.87 4.89 -1.80
C VAL A 117 -8.21 3.68 -2.44
N LEU A 118 -7.15 3.18 -1.80
CA LEU A 118 -6.45 1.97 -2.19
C LEU A 118 -6.94 0.83 -1.31
N THR A 119 -7.57 -0.18 -1.91
CA THR A 119 -8.05 -1.37 -1.20
C THR A 119 -7.29 -2.60 -1.68
N ARG A 120 -6.78 -3.39 -0.75
CA ARG A 120 -6.23 -4.71 -1.04
C ARG A 120 -7.35 -5.68 -1.41
N THR A 121 -7.24 -6.33 -2.55
CA THR A 121 -8.17 -7.39 -3.01
C THR A 121 -7.53 -8.76 -2.86
N ASP A 122 -8.22 -9.83 -3.23
CA ASP A 122 -7.65 -11.19 -3.20
C ASP A 122 -6.54 -11.39 -4.24
N THR A 123 -6.49 -10.56 -5.29
CA THR A 123 -5.62 -10.75 -6.46
C THR A 123 -4.75 -9.54 -6.80
N GLY A 124 -4.88 -8.43 -6.06
CA GLY A 124 -4.05 -7.24 -6.24
C GLY A 124 -4.58 -6.03 -5.49
N VAL A 125 -4.59 -4.87 -6.12
CA VAL A 125 -5.02 -3.60 -5.52
C VAL A 125 -6.15 -3.00 -6.34
N ARG A 126 -7.13 -2.42 -5.64
CA ARG A 126 -8.16 -1.57 -6.24
C ARG A 126 -7.87 -0.12 -5.90
N LEU A 127 -7.94 0.74 -6.91
CA LEU A 127 -7.93 2.18 -6.75
C LEU A 127 -9.33 2.71 -7.03
N LYS A 128 -9.90 3.48 -6.09
CA LYS A 128 -11.09 4.30 -6.31
C LYS A 128 -10.79 5.77 -5.97
N HIS A 129 -11.46 6.69 -6.65
CA HIS A 129 -11.40 8.13 -6.40
C HIS A 129 -12.68 8.53 -5.68
N ASP A 130 -12.59 8.75 -4.36
CA ASP A 130 -13.70 9.32 -3.60
C ASP A 130 -13.69 10.84 -3.80
N HIS A 131 -14.73 11.35 -4.45
CA HIS A 131 -14.99 12.75 -4.70
C HIS A 131 -16.18 13.23 -3.87
N ARG A 132 -15.94 14.28 -3.10
CA ARG A 132 -16.93 14.90 -2.20
C ARG A 132 -17.13 16.37 -2.52
N HIS A 133 -18.34 16.86 -2.31
CA HIS A 133 -18.64 18.28 -2.25
C HIS A 133 -18.13 18.88 -0.93
N GLU A 134 -18.04 20.22 -0.84
CA GLU A 134 -17.61 20.94 0.38
C GLU A 134 -18.43 20.58 1.62
N ASP A 135 -19.71 20.26 1.44
CA ASP A 135 -20.60 19.83 2.51
C ASP A 135 -20.42 18.34 2.92
N GLY A 136 -19.50 17.63 2.26
CA GLY A 136 -19.18 16.23 2.48
C GLY A 136 -20.09 15.23 1.76
N SER A 137 -21.09 15.68 1.01
CA SER A 137 -21.91 14.79 0.18
C SER A 137 -21.13 14.26 -1.03
N GLU A 138 -21.57 13.11 -1.58
CA GLU A 138 -20.92 12.46 -2.72
C GLU A 138 -21.15 13.23 -4.03
N ASP A 139 -20.08 13.41 -4.80
CA ASP A 139 -20.19 13.87 -6.19
C ASP A 139 -20.85 12.79 -7.07
N ALA A 140 -21.58 13.19 -8.11
CA ALA A 140 -22.20 12.27 -9.06
C ALA A 140 -21.18 11.36 -9.78
N VAL A 141 -19.93 11.82 -9.89
CA VAL A 141 -18.76 11.12 -10.41
C VAL A 141 -17.78 10.85 -9.27
N THR A 142 -18.20 10.00 -8.34
CA THR A 142 -17.36 9.48 -7.24
C THR A 142 -17.13 7.97 -7.36
N MET A 143 -16.22 7.44 -6.56
CA MET A 143 -15.86 6.03 -6.46
C MET A 143 -15.54 5.35 -7.79
N TYR A 144 -15.03 6.14 -8.74
CA TYR A 144 -14.53 5.64 -10.02
C TYR A 144 -13.05 5.23 -9.92
N GLY A 145 -12.62 4.29 -10.75
CA GLY A 145 -11.26 3.80 -10.77
C GLY A 145 -11.16 2.43 -11.43
N GLY A 146 -10.35 1.55 -10.84
CA GLY A 146 -10.04 0.26 -11.43
C GLY A 146 -9.34 -0.70 -10.47
N GLU A 147 -9.16 -1.93 -10.94
CA GLU A 147 -8.41 -2.97 -10.25
C GLU A 147 -7.18 -3.34 -11.08
N THR A 148 -6.12 -3.79 -10.39
CA THR A 148 -4.90 -4.25 -11.06
C THR A 148 -5.20 -5.44 -11.97
N ALA A 149 -4.83 -5.33 -13.26
CA ALA A 149 -5.04 -6.40 -14.25
C ALA A 149 -4.05 -7.58 -14.11
N GLY A 150 -3.00 -7.42 -13.32
CA GLY A 150 -2.01 -8.43 -12.97
C GLY A 150 -1.31 -8.07 -11.67
N ALA A 151 -0.25 -8.79 -11.30
CA ALA A 151 0.43 -8.60 -10.02
C ALA A 151 1.10 -7.21 -9.86
N GLY A 152 1.40 -6.52 -10.95
CA GLY A 152 2.18 -5.28 -10.93
C GLY A 152 3.60 -5.50 -10.42
N THR A 153 4.18 -4.49 -9.77
CA THR A 153 5.43 -4.59 -9.03
C THR A 153 5.28 -3.94 -7.65
N ALA A 154 6.25 -4.16 -6.78
CA ALA A 154 6.32 -3.45 -5.49
C ALA A 154 6.44 -1.93 -5.67
N GLN A 155 6.92 -1.46 -6.83
CA GLN A 155 7.09 -0.04 -7.14
C GLN A 155 5.89 0.54 -7.90
N ARG A 156 5.17 -0.24 -8.72
CA ARG A 156 4.14 0.29 -9.62
C ARG A 156 2.94 -0.63 -9.73
N GLN A 157 1.76 -0.03 -9.64
CA GLN A 157 0.47 -0.66 -9.87
C GLN A 157 -0.31 0.12 -10.93
N GLU A 158 -0.99 -0.60 -11.83
CA GLU A 158 -1.80 -0.04 -12.91
C GLU A 158 -3.23 -0.50 -12.80
N PHE A 159 -4.18 0.42 -12.99
CA PHE A 159 -5.60 0.24 -12.75
C PHE A 159 -6.37 0.62 -14.02
N PRO A 160 -6.57 -0.31 -14.96
CA PRO A 160 -7.51 -0.09 -16.06
C PRO A 160 -8.91 0.16 -15.51
N VAL A 161 -9.66 1.03 -16.17
CA VAL A 161 -11.01 1.39 -15.72
C VAL A 161 -11.92 0.17 -15.56
N ASP A 162 -12.61 0.09 -14.43
CA ASP A 162 -13.55 -0.99 -14.14
C ASP A 162 -14.94 -0.75 -14.74
N ALA A 163 -15.75 -1.81 -14.77
CA ALA A 163 -17.09 -1.77 -15.38
C ALA A 163 -18.05 -0.80 -14.68
N GLU A 164 -17.92 -0.64 -13.36
CA GLU A 164 -18.73 0.31 -12.58
C GLU A 164 -18.40 1.76 -12.96
N SER A 165 -17.12 2.04 -13.12
CA SER A 165 -16.61 3.35 -13.52
C SER A 165 -17.00 3.68 -14.96
N ILE A 166 -16.95 2.70 -15.87
CA ILE A 166 -17.47 2.85 -17.24
C ILE A 166 -18.95 3.23 -17.19
N ALA A 167 -19.78 2.52 -16.43
CA ALA A 167 -21.20 2.81 -16.32
C ALA A 167 -21.48 4.21 -15.74
N THR A 168 -20.69 4.64 -14.75
CA THR A 168 -20.77 6.01 -14.21
C THR A 168 -20.35 7.04 -15.24
N PHE A 169 -19.24 6.85 -15.95
CA PHE A 169 -18.79 7.78 -16.97
C PHE A 169 -19.75 7.89 -18.15
N GLU A 170 -20.35 6.78 -18.61
CA GLU A 170 -21.36 6.81 -19.67
C GLU A 170 -22.62 7.56 -19.21
N ARG A 171 -23.08 7.31 -17.99
CA ARG A 171 -24.24 8.01 -17.40
C ARG A 171 -24.03 9.52 -17.31
N GLU A 172 -22.84 9.95 -16.90
CA GLU A 172 -22.49 11.36 -16.71
C GLU A 172 -21.89 12.03 -17.96
N GLY A 173 -21.86 11.33 -19.11
CA GLY A 173 -21.40 11.87 -20.40
C GLY A 173 -19.88 12.02 -20.56
N LEU A 174 -19.10 11.35 -19.70
CA LEU A 174 -17.63 11.36 -19.66
C LEU A 174 -17.02 10.25 -20.54
N ASN A 175 -17.49 10.10 -21.79
CA ASN A 175 -17.11 9.00 -22.68
C ASN A 175 -15.60 8.87 -22.92
N ALA A 176 -14.84 9.96 -22.82
CA ALA A 176 -13.39 9.92 -22.97
C ALA A 176 -12.67 9.19 -21.82
N SER A 177 -13.37 8.92 -20.71
CA SER A 177 -12.81 8.28 -19.50
C SER A 177 -13.02 6.76 -19.47
N VAL A 178 -13.84 6.20 -20.36
CA VAL A 178 -14.15 4.75 -20.42
C VAL A 178 -12.97 3.88 -20.88
N THR A 179 -11.85 4.52 -21.23
CA THR A 179 -10.60 3.87 -21.62
C THR A 179 -9.42 4.34 -20.77
N ASN A 180 -9.69 4.96 -19.60
CA ASN A 180 -8.65 5.37 -18.67
C ASN A 180 -7.87 4.16 -18.14
N THR A 181 -6.56 4.36 -18.01
CA THR A 181 -5.72 3.56 -17.12
C THR A 181 -5.07 4.52 -16.15
N TRP A 182 -5.29 4.31 -14.86
CA TRP A 182 -4.53 4.99 -13.83
C TRP A 182 -3.30 4.18 -13.46
N ALA A 183 -2.27 4.84 -12.97
CA ALA A 183 -1.17 4.14 -12.32
C ALA A 183 -0.68 4.93 -11.11
N MET A 184 -0.09 4.19 -10.17
CA MET A 184 0.61 4.77 -9.05
C MET A 184 1.98 4.11 -8.94
N GLU A 185 3.01 4.94 -8.76
CA GLU A 185 4.39 4.51 -8.58
C GLU A 185 4.94 5.06 -7.26
N ILE A 186 5.71 4.25 -6.55
CA ILE A 186 6.42 4.64 -5.35
C ILE A 186 7.87 4.18 -5.41
N GLU A 187 8.78 5.14 -5.27
CA GLU A 187 10.17 4.92 -4.95
C GLU A 187 10.34 5.29 -3.47
N PRO A 188 10.51 4.30 -2.57
CA PRO A 188 10.53 4.54 -1.13
C PRO A 188 11.49 5.66 -0.74
N ASP A 189 11.02 6.56 0.13
CA ASP A 189 11.76 7.73 0.63
C ASP A 189 12.26 8.71 -0.45
N GLN A 190 11.80 8.58 -1.70
CA GLN A 190 12.20 9.46 -2.80
C GLN A 190 11.00 10.17 -3.42
N ARG A 191 10.07 9.43 -4.03
CA ARG A 191 8.93 10.02 -4.73
C ARG A 191 7.73 9.09 -4.83
N PHE A 192 6.56 9.70 -4.92
CA PHE A 192 5.31 9.05 -5.30
C PHE A 192 4.79 9.69 -6.59
N VAL A 193 4.32 8.90 -7.54
CA VAL A 193 3.75 9.40 -8.80
C VAL A 193 2.33 8.90 -8.94
N TYR A 194 1.39 9.83 -9.16
CA TYR A 194 0.07 9.52 -9.66
C TYR A 194 0.04 9.74 -11.17
N GLU A 195 -0.59 8.83 -11.91
CA GLU A 195 -0.69 8.85 -13.35
C GLU A 195 -2.12 8.60 -13.85
N LEU A 196 -2.52 9.34 -14.89
CA LEU A 196 -3.67 9.04 -15.73
C LEU A 196 -3.19 8.96 -17.19
N SER A 197 -3.42 7.82 -17.82
CA SER A 197 -3.19 7.62 -19.25
C SER A 197 -4.47 7.23 -19.97
N ARG A 198 -4.55 7.57 -21.27
CA ARG A 198 -5.58 7.06 -22.18
C ARG A 198 -5.01 6.72 -23.55
N PRO A 199 -5.57 5.70 -24.23
CA PRO A 199 -5.35 5.49 -25.64
C PRO A 199 -5.59 6.78 -26.44
N GLY A 200 -4.72 7.06 -27.40
CA GLY A 200 -4.74 8.32 -28.16
C GLY A 200 -3.79 9.39 -27.63
N GLY A 201 -3.02 9.10 -26.57
CA GLY A 201 -1.86 9.90 -26.17
C GLY A 201 -2.10 10.87 -25.01
N ARG A 202 -3.22 10.77 -24.28
CA ARG A 202 -3.35 11.51 -23.03
C ARG A 202 -2.40 10.89 -21.99
N MET A 203 -1.57 11.72 -21.38
CA MET A 203 -0.75 11.37 -20.22
C MET A 203 -0.73 12.53 -19.21
N PHE A 204 -1.14 12.27 -17.98
CA PHE A 204 -1.07 13.21 -16.86
C PHE A 204 -0.30 12.57 -15.72
N GLN A 205 0.69 13.26 -15.17
CA GLN A 205 1.46 12.78 -14.04
C GLN A 205 1.71 13.89 -13.04
N VAL A 206 1.49 13.57 -11.75
CA VAL A 206 1.88 14.41 -10.61
C VAL A 206 2.90 13.61 -9.80
N GLU A 207 4.07 14.19 -9.58
CA GLU A 207 5.13 13.62 -8.74
C GLU A 207 5.19 14.38 -7.41
N PHE A 208 5.15 13.65 -6.31
CA PHE A 208 5.27 14.14 -4.94
C PHE A 208 6.63 13.79 -4.36
N ASP A 209 7.27 14.75 -3.69
CA ASP A 209 8.60 14.60 -3.11
C ASP A 209 8.52 14.01 -1.70
N LEU A 210 8.80 12.70 -1.58
CA LEU A 210 8.73 11.98 -0.30
C LEU A 210 9.91 12.29 0.64
N THR A 211 10.94 13.00 0.17
CA THR A 211 12.10 13.37 0.99
C THR A 211 11.81 14.54 1.94
N ARG A 212 10.74 15.30 1.69
CA ARG A 212 10.42 16.55 2.40
C ARG A 212 8.95 16.60 2.79
N PRO A 213 8.59 16.06 3.99
CA PRO A 213 7.26 16.24 4.54
C PRO A 213 6.90 17.71 4.70
N VAL A 214 5.64 18.05 4.44
CA VAL A 214 5.07 19.39 4.64
C VAL A 214 4.05 19.39 5.78
N GLU A 215 3.58 20.58 6.17
CA GLU A 215 2.47 20.72 7.12
C GLU A 215 1.21 20.01 6.57
N LEU A 216 0.46 19.38 7.48
CA LEU A 216 -0.74 18.65 7.11
C LEU A 216 -1.78 19.61 6.51
N PRO A 217 -2.39 19.26 5.37
CA PRO A 217 -3.51 20.00 4.84
C PRO A 217 -4.74 19.85 5.76
N PRO A 218 -5.79 20.68 5.58
CA PRO A 218 -7.07 20.47 6.24
C PRO A 218 -7.60 19.06 6.01
N THR A 219 -8.50 18.59 6.88
CA THR A 219 -9.21 17.33 6.64
C THR A 219 -9.94 17.40 5.29
N PRO A 220 -9.83 16.39 4.41
CA PRO A 220 -10.58 16.36 3.16
C PRO A 220 -12.09 16.37 3.43
N TRP A 221 -12.85 16.92 2.50
CA TRP A 221 -14.30 17.03 2.68
C TRP A 221 -14.94 15.64 2.81
N GLY A 222 -15.94 15.52 3.69
CA GLY A 222 -16.64 14.24 3.91
C GLY A 222 -15.91 13.20 4.77
N HIS A 223 -14.77 13.55 5.38
CA HIS A 223 -14.01 12.68 6.28
C HIS A 223 -13.73 13.35 7.64
N GLU A 224 -13.40 12.53 8.64
CA GLU A 224 -12.98 12.96 10.00
C GLU A 224 -11.46 12.76 10.20
#